data_AF-A0A9X4LY67-F1
#
_entry.id   AF-A0A9X4LY67-F1
#
_cell.length_a   1.000
_cell.length_b   1.000
_cell.length_c   1.000
_cell.angle_alpha   90.00
_cell.angle_beta   90.00
_cell.angle_gamma   90.00
#
_symmetry.space_group_name_H-M   'P 1'
#
loop_
_entity.id
_entity.type
_entity.pdbx_description
1 polymer ?
#
loop_
_entity_poly.entity_id
_entity_poly.type
_entity_poly.pdbx_seq_one_letter_code
_entity_poly.pdbx_strand_id
1 'polypeptide(L)'
;MTTTTVAQRVSTASGNNSSTLTGTGLLLRLYLRRDQRILPVWVFYLGIIPVFYSVAFGHLYPTEQDRQKFAAASSGFASLEGPLFGTSLGAVTVWWSGIVYPLIALAAVLTVARHTRAEEESGRFELVGATAIGRCAPLTAALALAVGGVAVSATITAVGLIAIGRPVTGSIAFGLAIFSAGTVFAAVAAVAAQLSRSARPARGIALGALGVAYGLRAVGDSGSGVLSWFSPLGWSQQLRPFAQERWWVLVLPAAATTALLVVAYALVRRRDLDAGLIAERPGPATAGRRFTGPTALAWRQHRAAMLAWSVGLGLFGLLIGNTAHAVTTQFGTNETVNEMIRRGGGGAALDQAYIAVSLGEFALFATAYAISAVLQLHSEEEATRAETLLSTATGRTRWAGGHVLFALLGPAVAMAVCGALTGLAYGLAIGDVAEGLRESLGGALVQVPAIWVITAAAMLLFGAVPRFATAAWVVLGFVVTLFIAGFFVGLPQSLLDLNPFAHLPKLPGGQFELAPIVWLLVVAAALLGGGLVAFRRRDLR
;
A
#
# COMPACT_ATOMS: atom_id res chain seq x y z
N MET A 1 -67.40 -25.02 -23.11
CA MET A 1 -66.60 -23.78 -22.89
C MET A 1 -65.14 -24.19 -22.80
N THR A 2 -64.41 -24.02 -23.89
CA THR A 2 -63.00 -24.37 -24.04
C THR A 2 -62.23 -23.06 -24.16
N THR A 3 -61.54 -22.67 -23.08
CA THR A 3 -60.79 -21.41 -23.02
C THR A 3 -59.47 -21.59 -23.75
N THR A 4 -59.36 -20.99 -24.94
CA THR A 4 -58.13 -20.94 -25.72
C THR A 4 -57.29 -19.77 -25.20
N THR A 5 -56.20 -20.06 -24.49
CA THR A 5 -55.21 -19.06 -24.11
C THR A 5 -54.40 -18.66 -25.33
N VAL A 6 -54.64 -17.47 -25.85
CA VAL A 6 -53.82 -16.87 -26.91
C VAL A 6 -52.45 -16.56 -26.31
N ALA A 7 -51.44 -17.31 -26.73
CA ALA A 7 -50.04 -16.99 -26.45
C ALA A 7 -49.71 -15.64 -27.11
N GLN A 8 -49.63 -14.58 -26.31
CA GLN A 8 -49.00 -13.33 -26.73
C GLN A 8 -47.55 -13.65 -27.08
N ARG A 9 -47.24 -13.65 -28.39
CA ARG A 9 -45.86 -13.51 -28.84
C ARG A 9 -45.36 -12.19 -28.31
N VAL A 10 -44.54 -12.24 -27.26
CA VAL A 10 -43.63 -11.15 -26.93
C VAL A 10 -42.83 -10.91 -28.20
N SER A 11 -43.09 -9.80 -28.89
CA SER A 11 -42.25 -9.41 -30.01
C SER A 11 -40.87 -9.19 -29.42
N THR A 12 -39.95 -10.10 -29.70
CA THR A 12 -38.52 -9.85 -29.55
C THR A 12 -38.24 -8.67 -30.45
N ALA A 13 -38.20 -7.47 -29.87
CA ALA A 13 -37.74 -6.27 -30.56
C ALA A 13 -36.38 -6.61 -31.16
N SER A 14 -36.36 -6.74 -32.48
CA SER A 14 -35.14 -6.93 -33.25
C SER A 14 -34.14 -5.86 -32.84
N GLY A 15 -32.95 -6.31 -32.45
CA GLY A 15 -31.96 -5.51 -31.75
C GLY A 15 -31.65 -4.19 -32.45
N ASN A 16 -32.04 -3.10 -31.80
CA ASN A 16 -31.38 -1.83 -32.04
C ASN A 16 -29.91 -2.00 -31.63
N ASN A 17 -29.00 -1.63 -32.51
CA ASN A 17 -27.54 -1.55 -32.31
C ASN A 17 -27.19 -0.60 -31.13
N SER A 18 -27.55 -0.94 -29.90
CA SER A 18 -27.05 -0.24 -28.73
C SER A 18 -25.56 -0.56 -28.63
N SER A 19 -24.73 0.44 -28.93
CA SER A 19 -23.28 0.38 -28.77
C SER A 19 -22.90 -0.29 -27.44
N THR A 20 -21.86 -1.13 -27.45
CA THR A 20 -21.32 -1.76 -26.23
C THR A 20 -20.83 -0.73 -25.20
N LEU A 21 -20.70 0.54 -25.60
CA LEU A 21 -20.28 1.69 -24.80
C LEU A 21 -21.44 2.63 -24.43
N THR A 22 -22.70 2.29 -24.75
CA THR A 22 -23.85 3.10 -24.36
C THR A 22 -23.88 3.30 -22.84
N GLY A 23 -24.00 4.54 -22.38
CA GLY A 23 -24.05 4.88 -20.95
C GLY A 23 -22.70 5.17 -20.29
N THR A 24 -21.56 5.08 -20.99
CA THR A 24 -20.23 5.37 -20.40
C THR A 24 -20.15 6.78 -19.81
N GLY A 25 -20.65 7.80 -20.51
CA GLY A 25 -20.61 9.19 -20.02
C GLY A 25 -21.46 9.40 -18.75
N LEU A 26 -22.61 8.72 -18.65
CA LEU A 26 -23.47 8.77 -17.48
C LEU A 26 -22.77 8.13 -16.27
N LEU A 27 -22.16 6.96 -16.47
CA LEU A 27 -21.40 6.24 -15.44
C LEU A 27 -20.15 7.02 -15.01
N LEU A 28 -19.43 7.62 -15.94
CA LEU A 28 -18.27 8.47 -15.63
C LEU A 28 -18.70 9.66 -14.76
N ARG A 29 -19.81 10.34 -15.10
CA ARG A 29 -20.36 11.42 -14.28
C ARG A 29 -20.74 10.93 -12.88
N LEU A 30 -21.35 9.75 -12.76
CA LEU A 30 -21.67 9.14 -11.48
C LEU A 30 -20.40 8.85 -10.65
N TYR A 31 -19.39 8.24 -11.28
CA TYR A 31 -18.13 7.90 -10.61
C TYR A 31 -17.38 9.16 -10.16
N LEU A 32 -17.35 10.23 -10.98
CA LEU A 32 -16.80 11.53 -10.60
C LEU A 32 -17.50 12.12 -9.36
N ARG A 33 -18.84 12.06 -9.29
CA ARG A 33 -19.60 12.53 -8.12
C ARG A 33 -19.28 11.70 -6.88
N ARG A 34 -19.14 10.39 -7.03
CA ARG A 34 -18.83 9.49 -5.92
C ARG A 34 -17.40 9.66 -5.40
N ASP A 35 -16.46 9.94 -6.31
CA ASP A 35 -15.05 10.15 -5.98
C ASP A 35 -14.67 11.62 -5.81
N GLN A 36 -15.65 12.54 -5.67
CA GLN A 36 -15.42 13.99 -5.55
C GLN A 36 -14.48 14.39 -4.40
N ARG A 37 -14.28 13.53 -3.39
CA ARG A 37 -13.31 13.75 -2.31
C ARG A 37 -12.02 12.97 -2.51
N ILE A 38 -12.14 11.71 -2.92
CA ILE A 38 -10.99 10.79 -2.96
C ILE A 38 -10.12 11.08 -4.18
N LEU A 39 -10.71 11.31 -5.36
CA LEU A 39 -9.97 11.59 -6.59
C LEU A 39 -9.13 12.87 -6.49
N PRO A 40 -9.66 14.04 -6.08
CA PRO A 40 -8.85 15.25 -6.01
C PRO A 40 -7.70 15.14 -5.02
N VAL A 41 -7.89 14.43 -3.89
CA VAL A 41 -6.85 14.29 -2.86
C VAL A 41 -5.62 13.58 -3.43
N TRP A 42 -5.77 12.40 -4.04
CA TRP A 42 -4.60 11.70 -4.56
C TRP A 42 -4.04 12.34 -5.84
N VAL A 43 -4.90 12.90 -6.70
CA VAL A 43 -4.46 13.59 -7.93
C VAL A 43 -3.60 14.80 -7.58
N PHE A 44 -4.06 15.64 -6.64
CA PHE A 44 -3.33 16.82 -6.23
C PHE A 44 -2.06 16.44 -5.47
N TYR A 45 -2.17 15.55 -4.48
CA TYR A 45 -1.03 15.13 -3.66
C TYR A 45 0.10 14.53 -4.49
N LEU A 46 -0.21 13.56 -5.36
CA LEU A 46 0.80 12.90 -6.20
C LEU A 46 1.32 13.81 -7.33
N GLY A 47 0.51 14.77 -7.79
CA GLY A 47 0.93 15.73 -8.81
C GLY A 47 1.85 16.82 -8.28
N ILE A 48 1.60 17.30 -7.05
CA ILE A 48 2.34 18.44 -6.45
C ILE A 48 3.62 18.02 -5.72
N ILE A 49 3.69 16.79 -5.21
CA ILE A 49 4.83 16.34 -4.41
C ILE A 49 6.19 16.49 -5.12
N PRO A 50 6.33 16.25 -6.45
CA PRO A 50 7.62 16.43 -7.10
C PRO A 50 8.00 17.91 -7.27
N VAL A 51 7.00 18.80 -7.37
CA VAL A 51 7.21 20.26 -7.40
C VAL A 51 7.74 20.72 -6.04
N PHE A 52 7.12 20.23 -4.96
CA PHE A 52 7.57 20.50 -3.60
C PHE A 52 9.02 20.02 -3.38
N TYR A 53 9.33 18.78 -3.78
CA TYR A 53 10.71 18.28 -3.71
C TYR A 53 11.66 19.16 -4.51
N SER A 54 11.31 19.56 -5.73
CA SER A 54 12.21 20.38 -6.54
C SER A 54 12.56 21.73 -5.91
N VAL A 55 11.63 22.34 -5.18
CA VAL A 55 11.86 23.57 -4.41
C VAL A 55 12.76 23.27 -3.20
N ALA A 56 12.42 22.25 -2.41
CA ALA A 56 13.19 21.87 -1.23
C ALA A 56 14.64 21.51 -1.55
N PHE A 57 14.87 20.70 -2.59
CA PHE A 57 16.21 20.33 -3.06
C PHE A 57 16.98 21.54 -3.60
N GLY A 58 16.30 22.55 -4.16
CA GLY A 58 16.94 23.79 -4.57
C GLY A 58 17.52 24.60 -3.41
N HIS A 59 16.88 24.53 -2.24
CA HIS A 59 17.39 25.14 -1.01
C HIS A 59 18.46 24.29 -0.32
N LEU A 60 18.29 22.96 -0.32
CA LEU A 60 19.21 22.03 0.35
C LEU A 60 20.52 21.81 -0.42
N TYR A 61 20.48 21.80 -1.75
CA TYR A 61 21.64 21.54 -2.62
C TYR A 61 21.76 22.62 -3.70
N PRO A 62 22.04 23.89 -3.31
CA PRO A 62 22.05 25.02 -4.23
C PRO A 62 23.18 24.92 -5.26
N THR A 63 24.36 24.44 -4.85
CA THR A 63 25.53 24.36 -5.75
C THR A 63 25.59 23.03 -6.49
N GLU A 64 26.26 23.02 -7.64
CA GLU A 64 26.50 21.78 -8.39
C GLU A 64 27.38 20.80 -7.61
N GLN A 65 28.32 21.31 -6.82
CA GLN A 65 29.19 20.49 -5.98
C GLN A 65 28.37 19.75 -4.91
N ASP A 66 27.36 20.39 -4.32
CA ASP A 66 26.48 19.75 -3.33
C ASP A 66 25.66 18.62 -3.97
N ARG A 67 25.19 18.82 -5.20
CA ARG A 67 24.46 17.78 -5.95
C ARG A 67 25.34 16.63 -6.41
N GLN A 68 26.62 16.89 -6.72
CA GLN A 68 27.59 15.82 -7.01
C GLN A 68 27.90 14.98 -5.77
N LYS A 69 28.07 15.62 -4.61
CA LYS A 69 28.22 14.91 -3.32
C LYS A 69 26.98 14.07 -3.01
N PHE A 70 25.80 14.65 -3.19
CA PHE A 70 24.54 13.93 -3.07
C PHE A 70 24.48 12.72 -4.02
N ALA A 71 24.80 12.91 -5.29
CA ALA A 71 24.79 11.84 -6.29
C ALA A 71 25.73 10.68 -5.95
N ALA A 72 26.91 10.98 -5.39
CA ALA A 72 27.84 9.96 -4.89
C ALA A 72 27.23 9.17 -3.71
N ALA A 73 26.55 9.85 -2.79
CA ALA A 73 25.85 9.22 -1.66
C ALA A 73 24.60 8.42 -2.10
N SER A 74 23.91 8.85 -3.15
CA SER A 74 22.71 8.18 -3.68
C SER A 74 22.97 6.78 -4.25
N SER A 75 24.22 6.45 -4.59
CA SER A 75 24.59 5.16 -5.18
C SER A 75 24.24 3.96 -4.29
N GLY A 76 24.24 4.14 -2.96
CA GLY A 76 23.85 3.10 -2.00
C GLY A 76 22.35 2.77 -2.00
N PHE A 77 21.52 3.65 -2.57
CA PHE A 77 20.06 3.54 -2.58
C PHE A 77 19.50 3.11 -3.95
N ALA A 78 20.35 2.63 -4.85
CA ALA A 78 19.94 2.26 -6.22
C ALA A 78 18.83 1.19 -6.24
N SER A 79 18.81 0.25 -5.31
CA SER A 79 17.73 -0.74 -5.17
C SER A 79 16.41 -0.12 -4.71
N LEU A 80 16.45 0.94 -3.88
CA LEU A 80 15.26 1.64 -3.39
C LEU A 80 14.71 2.59 -4.46
N GLU A 81 15.51 3.53 -4.94
CA GLU A 81 15.05 4.66 -5.77
C GLU A 81 15.41 4.51 -7.26
N GLY A 82 16.25 3.54 -7.59
CA GLY A 82 16.81 3.35 -8.93
C GLY A 82 18.11 4.13 -9.13
N PRO A 83 18.73 4.00 -10.32
CA PRO A 83 19.94 4.75 -10.66
C PRO A 83 19.65 6.25 -10.83
N LEU A 84 20.54 7.08 -10.30
CA LEU A 84 20.54 8.52 -10.56
C LEU A 84 21.26 8.79 -11.90
N PHE A 85 20.54 9.33 -12.88
CA PHE A 85 21.05 9.51 -14.25
C PHE A 85 21.71 10.87 -14.53
N GLY A 86 21.75 11.78 -13.55
CA GLY A 86 22.40 13.08 -13.69
C GLY A 86 22.43 13.87 -12.39
N THR A 87 23.22 14.93 -12.35
CA THR A 87 23.43 15.81 -11.17
C THR A 87 22.64 17.11 -11.26
N SER A 88 21.89 17.32 -12.34
CA SER A 88 20.99 18.47 -12.46
C SER A 88 19.95 18.44 -11.35
N LEU A 89 19.50 19.61 -10.90
CA LEU A 89 18.50 19.71 -9.85
C LEU A 89 17.18 19.00 -10.25
N GLY A 90 16.84 18.99 -11.55
CA GLY A 90 15.74 18.20 -12.08
C GLY A 90 15.97 16.68 -11.97
N ALA A 91 17.17 16.19 -12.29
CA ALA A 91 17.49 14.77 -12.19
C ALA A 91 17.45 14.27 -10.73
N VAL A 92 18.01 15.06 -9.80
CA VAL A 92 17.93 14.78 -8.35
C VAL A 92 16.47 14.79 -7.87
N THR A 93 15.67 15.75 -8.32
CA THR A 93 14.23 15.81 -8.01
C THR A 93 13.52 14.54 -8.46
N VAL A 94 13.75 14.10 -9.69
CA VAL A 94 13.10 12.91 -10.27
C VAL A 94 13.49 11.65 -9.53
N TRP A 95 14.78 11.51 -9.19
CA TRP A 95 15.29 10.38 -8.43
C TRP A 95 14.61 10.27 -7.06
N TRP A 96 14.56 11.37 -6.30
CA TRP A 96 13.87 11.39 -5.01
C TRP A 96 12.36 11.20 -5.13
N SER A 97 11.78 11.60 -6.26
CA SER A 97 10.36 11.43 -6.56
C SER A 97 10.03 10.03 -7.11
N GLY A 98 10.98 9.08 -7.12
CA GLY A 98 10.79 7.72 -7.65
C GLY A 98 9.60 6.99 -7.02
N ILE A 99 9.32 7.27 -5.74
CA ILE A 99 8.16 6.75 -5.00
C ILE A 99 6.79 7.12 -5.61
N VAL A 100 6.72 8.16 -6.44
CA VAL A 100 5.47 8.57 -7.08
C VAL A 100 5.00 7.53 -8.10
N TYR A 101 5.90 6.79 -8.76
CA TYR A 101 5.53 5.76 -9.75
C TYR A 101 4.71 4.60 -9.14
N PRO A 102 5.13 3.94 -8.04
CA PRO A 102 4.31 2.93 -7.41
C PRO A 102 3.04 3.51 -6.75
N LEU A 103 3.08 4.74 -6.22
CA LEU A 103 1.91 5.36 -5.59
C LEU A 103 0.82 5.74 -6.62
N ILE A 104 1.19 6.28 -7.78
CA ILE A 104 0.25 6.58 -8.85
C ILE A 104 -0.36 5.30 -9.44
N ALA A 105 0.45 4.24 -9.57
CA ALA A 105 -0.01 2.91 -9.96
C ALA A 105 -1.00 2.33 -8.94
N LEU A 106 -0.69 2.42 -7.64
CA LEU A 106 -1.57 1.99 -6.55
C LEU A 106 -2.91 2.75 -6.60
N ALA A 107 -2.89 4.07 -6.73
CA ALA A 107 -4.09 4.89 -6.85
C ALA A 107 -4.95 4.45 -8.03
N ALA A 108 -4.35 4.27 -9.21
CA ALA A 108 -5.05 3.80 -10.41
C ALA A 108 -5.68 2.41 -10.21
N VAL A 109 -4.94 1.46 -9.62
CA VAL A 109 -5.44 0.10 -9.32
C VAL A 109 -6.64 0.16 -8.39
N LEU A 110 -6.56 0.94 -7.30
CA LEU A 110 -7.64 1.05 -6.32
C LEU A 110 -8.88 1.73 -6.91
N THR A 111 -8.71 2.76 -7.75
CA THR A 111 -9.82 3.41 -8.45
C THR A 111 -10.52 2.45 -9.41
N VAL A 112 -9.76 1.73 -10.26
CA VAL A 112 -10.35 0.76 -11.19
C VAL A 112 -11.07 -0.37 -10.42
N ALA A 113 -10.44 -0.93 -9.39
CA ALA A 113 -11.04 -2.02 -8.61
C ALA A 113 -12.30 -1.57 -7.85
N ARG A 114 -12.34 -0.31 -7.39
CA ARG A 114 -13.50 0.27 -6.68
C ARG A 114 -14.70 0.41 -7.61
N HIS A 115 -14.51 0.91 -8.82
CA HIS A 115 -15.63 1.18 -9.74
C HIS A 115 -15.95 0.03 -10.70
N THR A 116 -15.31 -1.12 -10.52
CA THR A 116 -15.63 -2.37 -11.24
C THR A 116 -16.10 -3.43 -10.25
N ARG A 117 -15.19 -4.24 -9.72
CA ARG A 117 -15.50 -5.42 -8.91
C ARG A 117 -16.22 -5.10 -7.61
N ALA A 118 -15.91 -3.99 -6.96
CA ALA A 118 -16.60 -3.63 -5.72
C ALA A 118 -18.04 -3.18 -5.98
N GLU A 119 -18.33 -2.63 -7.17
CA GLU A 119 -19.72 -2.33 -7.58
C GLU A 119 -20.50 -3.59 -7.93
N GLU A 120 -19.87 -4.54 -8.63
CA GLU A 120 -20.45 -5.85 -8.90
C GLU A 120 -20.75 -6.61 -7.60
N GLU A 121 -19.80 -6.70 -6.67
CA GLU A 121 -19.97 -7.38 -5.38
C GLU A 121 -21.05 -6.75 -4.48
N SER A 122 -21.38 -5.47 -4.70
CA SER A 122 -22.45 -4.78 -3.99
C SER A 122 -23.86 -4.98 -4.59
N GLY A 123 -24.00 -5.75 -5.68
CA GLY A 123 -25.26 -5.98 -6.40
C GLY A 123 -25.77 -4.76 -7.20
N ARG A 124 -25.15 -3.59 -7.04
CA ARG A 124 -25.53 -2.35 -7.76
C ARG A 124 -25.35 -2.50 -9.27
N PHE A 125 -24.34 -3.24 -9.67
CA PHE A 125 -24.04 -3.46 -11.07
C PHE A 125 -25.11 -4.26 -11.80
N GLU A 126 -25.80 -5.18 -11.12
CA GLU A 126 -26.92 -5.94 -11.71
C GLU A 126 -28.10 -5.01 -12.02
N LEU A 127 -28.45 -4.13 -11.08
CA LEU A 127 -29.51 -3.13 -11.25
C LEU A 127 -29.20 -2.16 -12.39
N VAL A 128 -27.95 -1.72 -12.49
CA VAL A 128 -27.46 -0.84 -13.56
C VAL A 128 -27.41 -1.60 -14.90
N GLY A 129 -26.99 -2.87 -14.89
CA GLY A 129 -26.91 -3.74 -16.06
C GLY A 129 -28.27 -4.15 -16.62
N ALA A 130 -29.33 -4.09 -15.82
CA ALA A 130 -30.72 -4.29 -16.27
C ALA A 130 -31.28 -3.08 -17.06
N THR A 131 -30.55 -1.94 -17.09
CA THR A 131 -30.91 -0.75 -17.88
C THR A 131 -30.26 -0.76 -19.26
N ALA A 132 -30.46 0.29 -20.07
CA ALA A 132 -29.88 0.44 -21.42
C ALA A 132 -28.37 0.74 -21.42
N ILE A 133 -27.61 0.21 -20.46
CA ILE A 133 -26.16 0.40 -20.33
C ILE A 133 -25.43 -0.75 -21.04
N GLY A 134 -24.49 -0.39 -21.91
CA GLY A 134 -23.70 -1.34 -22.68
C GLY A 134 -22.70 -2.10 -21.80
N ARG A 135 -22.41 -3.36 -22.17
CA ARG A 135 -21.55 -4.27 -21.39
C ARG A 135 -20.14 -3.73 -21.11
N CYS A 136 -19.56 -2.97 -22.03
CA CYS A 136 -18.21 -2.39 -21.85
C CYS A 136 -18.23 -1.05 -21.10
N ALA A 137 -19.40 -0.40 -21.01
CA ALA A 137 -19.50 0.97 -20.52
C ALA A 137 -18.96 1.18 -19.10
N PRO A 138 -19.19 0.28 -18.13
CA PRO A 138 -18.69 0.47 -16.77
C PRO A 138 -17.17 0.33 -16.66
N LEU A 139 -16.57 -0.64 -17.36
CA LEU A 139 -15.11 -0.78 -17.41
C LEU A 139 -14.49 0.46 -18.05
N THR A 140 -15.05 0.95 -19.15
CA THR A 140 -14.57 2.17 -19.82
C THR A 140 -14.71 3.40 -18.93
N ALA A 141 -15.81 3.55 -18.19
CA ALA A 141 -16.00 4.66 -17.26
C ALA A 141 -15.00 4.62 -16.10
N ALA A 142 -14.73 3.44 -15.53
CA ALA A 142 -13.73 3.26 -14.48
C ALA A 142 -12.30 3.56 -14.97
N LEU A 143 -11.95 3.09 -16.17
CA LEU A 143 -10.66 3.38 -16.81
C LEU A 143 -10.52 4.86 -17.14
N ALA A 144 -11.55 5.50 -17.69
CA ALA A 144 -11.53 6.93 -17.98
C ALA A 144 -11.33 7.77 -16.72
N LEU A 145 -11.97 7.39 -15.60
CA LEU A 145 -11.76 8.06 -14.31
C LEU A 145 -10.32 7.90 -13.81
N ALA A 146 -9.79 6.68 -13.82
CA ALA A 146 -8.44 6.40 -13.33
C ALA A 146 -7.37 7.06 -14.20
N VAL A 147 -7.41 6.84 -15.52
CA VAL A 147 -6.47 7.42 -16.48
C VAL A 147 -6.59 8.93 -16.53
N GLY A 148 -7.80 9.49 -16.40
CA GLY A 148 -8.02 10.93 -16.29
C GLY A 148 -7.36 11.52 -15.05
N GLY A 149 -7.52 10.89 -13.88
CA GLY A 149 -6.82 11.32 -12.66
C GLY A 149 -5.29 11.24 -12.79
N VAL A 150 -4.78 10.17 -13.39
CA VAL A 150 -3.34 9.99 -13.66
C VAL A 150 -2.83 11.09 -14.61
N ALA A 151 -3.57 11.40 -15.68
CA ALA A 151 -3.24 12.46 -16.63
C ALA A 151 -3.19 13.84 -15.97
N VAL A 152 -4.17 14.15 -15.11
CA VAL A 152 -4.19 15.42 -14.36
C VAL A 152 -2.99 15.50 -13.40
N SER A 153 -2.70 14.42 -12.66
CA SER A 153 -1.53 14.36 -11.76
C SER A 153 -0.20 14.60 -12.53
N ALA A 154 -0.01 13.87 -13.64
CA ALA A 154 1.13 14.05 -14.53
C ALA A 154 1.26 15.48 -15.10
N THR A 155 0.11 16.09 -15.44
CA THR A 155 0.06 17.47 -15.93
C THR A 155 0.43 18.47 -14.84
N ILE A 156 -0.08 18.30 -13.61
CA ILE A 156 0.27 19.13 -12.46
C ILE A 156 1.78 19.07 -12.23
N THR A 157 2.40 17.89 -12.28
CA THR A 157 3.85 17.75 -12.14
C THR A 157 4.60 18.48 -13.24
N ALA A 158 4.26 18.24 -14.51
CA ALA A 158 4.96 18.85 -15.64
C ALA A 158 4.82 20.39 -15.64
N VAL A 159 3.60 20.90 -15.51
CA VAL A 159 3.31 22.34 -15.48
C VAL A 159 3.93 22.99 -14.24
N GLY A 160 3.84 22.34 -13.08
CA GLY A 160 4.40 22.86 -11.83
C GLY A 160 5.91 22.99 -11.87
N LEU A 161 6.62 22.00 -12.44
CA LEU A 161 8.07 22.08 -12.64
C LEU A 161 8.48 23.17 -13.64
N ILE A 162 7.72 23.33 -14.74
CA ILE A 162 7.93 24.43 -15.69
C ILE A 162 7.72 25.78 -15.01
N ALA A 163 6.67 25.92 -14.20
CA ALA A 163 6.32 27.15 -13.50
C ALA A 163 7.40 27.61 -12.52
N ILE A 164 8.14 26.68 -11.89
CA ILE A 164 9.28 26.98 -11.01
C ILE A 164 10.62 27.06 -11.78
N GLY A 165 10.59 27.15 -13.10
CA GLY A 165 11.76 27.41 -13.95
C GLY A 165 12.59 26.17 -14.32
N ARG A 166 12.04 24.95 -14.24
CA ARG A 166 12.74 23.75 -14.73
C ARG A 166 12.65 23.62 -16.26
N PRO A 167 13.66 22.99 -16.90
CA PRO A 167 13.62 22.72 -18.34
C PRO A 167 12.31 22.04 -18.78
N VAL A 168 11.70 22.57 -19.84
CA VAL A 168 10.40 22.10 -20.36
C VAL A 168 10.45 20.64 -20.78
N THR A 169 11.48 20.25 -21.53
CA THR A 169 11.67 18.88 -22.04
C THR A 169 11.68 17.85 -20.92
N GLY A 170 12.50 18.06 -19.88
CA GLY A 170 12.57 17.15 -18.74
C GLY A 170 11.30 17.15 -17.89
N SER A 171 10.62 18.29 -17.76
CA SER A 171 9.35 18.39 -17.02
C SER A 171 8.24 17.59 -17.71
N ILE A 172 8.13 17.69 -19.03
CA ILE A 172 7.17 16.91 -19.83
C ILE A 172 7.51 15.42 -19.77
N ALA A 173 8.78 15.06 -19.94
CA ALA A 173 9.22 13.67 -19.85
C ALA A 173 8.87 13.06 -18.49
N PHE A 174 9.04 13.80 -17.39
CA PHE A 174 8.71 13.29 -16.07
C PHE A 174 7.19 13.11 -15.87
N GLY A 175 6.37 14.08 -16.32
CA GLY A 175 4.92 13.90 -16.35
C GLY A 175 4.51 12.64 -17.14
N LEU A 176 5.12 12.40 -18.30
CA LEU A 176 4.85 11.22 -19.11
C LEU A 176 5.33 9.90 -18.46
N ALA A 177 6.42 9.93 -17.69
CA ALA A 177 6.83 8.77 -16.88
C ALA A 177 5.77 8.42 -15.82
N ILE A 178 5.27 9.42 -15.09
CA ILE A 178 4.19 9.24 -14.10
C ILE A 178 2.92 8.72 -14.79
N PHE A 179 2.56 9.32 -15.93
CA PHE A 179 1.41 8.89 -16.71
C PHE A 179 1.53 7.42 -17.13
N SER A 180 2.68 7.04 -17.70
CA SER A 180 2.96 5.68 -18.17
C SER A 180 2.84 4.64 -17.06
N ALA A 181 3.40 4.91 -15.87
CA ALA A 181 3.27 4.03 -14.72
C ALA A 181 1.78 3.84 -14.33
N GLY A 182 1.05 4.95 -14.18
CA GLY A 182 -0.36 4.90 -13.78
C GLY A 182 -1.25 4.18 -14.79
N THR A 183 -1.07 4.40 -16.10
CA THR A 183 -1.91 3.79 -17.13
C THR A 183 -1.68 2.30 -17.30
N VAL A 184 -0.42 1.83 -17.22
CA VAL A 184 -0.12 0.40 -17.30
C VAL A 184 -0.82 -0.33 -16.16
N PHE A 185 -0.74 0.18 -14.93
CA PHE A 185 -1.35 -0.46 -13.77
C PHE A 185 -2.89 -0.30 -13.71
N ALA A 186 -3.45 0.76 -14.30
CA ALA A 186 -4.89 0.83 -14.55
C ALA A 186 -5.36 -0.31 -15.48
N ALA A 187 -4.59 -0.60 -16.54
CA ALA A 187 -4.89 -1.69 -17.46
C ALA A 187 -4.69 -3.08 -16.82
N VAL A 188 -3.65 -3.25 -15.98
CA VAL A 188 -3.47 -4.48 -15.16
C VAL A 188 -4.68 -4.68 -14.25
N ALA A 189 -5.15 -3.63 -13.57
CA ALA A 189 -6.33 -3.70 -12.71
C ALA A 189 -7.60 -4.04 -13.50
N ALA A 190 -7.74 -3.53 -14.73
CA ALA A 190 -8.84 -3.89 -15.62
C ALA A 190 -8.84 -5.39 -15.96
N VAL A 191 -7.69 -5.97 -16.33
CA VAL A 191 -7.56 -7.41 -16.57
C VAL A 191 -7.86 -8.20 -15.29
N ALA A 192 -7.26 -7.82 -14.16
CA ALA A 192 -7.46 -8.48 -12.87
C ALA A 192 -8.94 -8.45 -12.44
N ALA A 193 -9.64 -7.33 -12.70
CA ALA A 193 -11.07 -7.24 -12.51
C ALA A 193 -11.80 -8.26 -13.38
N GLN A 194 -11.49 -8.40 -14.66
CA GLN A 194 -12.20 -9.36 -15.51
C GLN A 194 -11.94 -10.82 -15.15
N LEU A 195 -10.76 -11.14 -14.61
CA LEU A 195 -10.43 -12.51 -14.19
C LEU A 195 -11.10 -12.93 -12.87
N SER A 196 -11.43 -11.96 -12.01
CA SER A 196 -11.86 -12.22 -10.63
C SER A 196 -13.38 -12.13 -10.45
N ARG A 197 -13.94 -12.92 -9.53
CA ARG A 197 -15.35 -12.81 -9.10
C ARG A 197 -15.58 -11.62 -8.18
N SER A 198 -14.74 -11.44 -7.17
CA SER A 198 -14.88 -10.39 -6.14
C SER A 198 -13.78 -9.33 -6.21
N ALA A 199 -13.94 -8.24 -5.46
CA ALA A 199 -12.97 -7.13 -5.43
C ALA A 199 -11.64 -7.52 -4.78
N ARG A 200 -11.66 -8.43 -3.81
CA ARG A 200 -10.48 -8.82 -3.03
C ARG A 200 -9.42 -9.54 -3.89
N PRO A 201 -9.75 -10.60 -4.67
CA PRO A 201 -8.79 -11.24 -5.57
C PRO A 201 -8.34 -10.31 -6.70
N ALA A 202 -9.22 -9.45 -7.23
CA ALA A 202 -8.84 -8.50 -8.28
C ALA A 202 -7.76 -7.52 -7.79
N ARG A 203 -7.95 -6.94 -6.60
CA ARG A 203 -6.93 -6.11 -5.96
C ARG A 203 -5.66 -6.90 -5.69
N GLY A 204 -5.78 -8.13 -5.17
CA GLY A 204 -4.65 -9.00 -4.88
C GLY A 204 -3.77 -9.28 -6.11
N ILE A 205 -4.38 -9.62 -7.26
CA ILE A 205 -3.66 -9.85 -8.52
C ILE A 205 -2.98 -8.57 -9.01
N ALA A 206 -3.69 -7.45 -9.03
CA ALA A 206 -3.14 -6.19 -9.54
C ALA A 206 -2.02 -5.63 -8.65
N LEU A 207 -2.18 -5.68 -7.32
CA LEU A 207 -1.16 -5.26 -6.37
C LEU A 207 0.01 -6.25 -6.32
N GLY A 208 -0.25 -7.54 -6.50
CA GLY A 208 0.81 -8.54 -6.66
C GLY A 208 1.67 -8.27 -7.90
N ALA A 209 1.04 -7.94 -9.03
CA ALA A 209 1.75 -7.53 -10.24
C ALA A 209 2.57 -6.25 -10.02
N LEU A 210 2.05 -5.27 -9.26
CA LEU A 210 2.79 -4.06 -8.88
C LEU A 210 4.00 -4.39 -8.00
N GLY A 211 3.84 -5.26 -7.00
CA GLY A 211 4.94 -5.73 -6.15
C GLY A 211 6.02 -6.47 -6.94
N VAL A 212 5.64 -7.35 -7.86
CA VAL A 212 6.58 -8.05 -8.76
C VAL A 212 7.32 -7.06 -9.65
N ALA A 213 6.62 -6.09 -10.24
CA ALA A 213 7.26 -5.05 -11.05
C ALA A 213 8.25 -4.21 -10.23
N TYR A 214 7.90 -3.84 -9.00
CA TYR A 214 8.81 -3.12 -8.10
C TYR A 214 10.04 -3.97 -7.74
N GLY A 215 9.84 -5.26 -7.43
CA GLY A 215 10.93 -6.18 -7.12
C GLY A 215 11.88 -6.41 -8.30
N LEU A 216 11.35 -6.65 -9.51
CA LEU A 216 12.16 -6.80 -10.73
C LEU A 216 13.01 -5.56 -11.01
N ARG A 217 12.42 -4.37 -10.81
CA ARG A 217 13.12 -3.09 -10.91
C ARG A 217 14.22 -2.96 -9.85
N ALA A 218 13.90 -3.18 -8.58
CA ALA A 218 14.86 -3.05 -7.47
C ALA A 218 16.08 -3.97 -7.65
N VAL A 219 15.84 -5.24 -8.03
CA VAL A 219 16.92 -6.20 -8.31
C VAL A 219 17.71 -5.79 -9.56
N GLY A 220 17.03 -5.37 -10.62
CA GLY A 220 17.68 -4.92 -11.84
C GLY A 220 18.59 -3.72 -11.64
N ASP A 221 18.13 -2.73 -10.87
CA ASP A 221 18.86 -1.50 -10.58
C ASP A 221 20.08 -1.74 -9.69
N SER A 222 20.04 -2.77 -8.83
CA SER A 222 21.21 -3.21 -8.05
C SER A 222 22.22 -4.06 -8.83
N GLY A 223 21.83 -4.58 -10.00
CA GLY A 223 22.61 -5.52 -10.80
C GLY A 223 23.02 -4.96 -12.16
N SER A 224 22.87 -5.77 -13.21
CA SER A 224 23.24 -5.41 -14.58
C SER A 224 22.27 -4.43 -15.28
N GLY A 225 21.19 -4.02 -14.63
CA GLY A 225 20.13 -3.19 -15.22
C GLY A 225 19.16 -3.94 -16.14
N VAL A 226 19.43 -5.21 -16.50
CA VAL A 226 18.59 -5.99 -17.44
C VAL A 226 17.20 -6.26 -16.87
N LEU A 227 17.10 -6.66 -15.60
CA LEU A 227 15.81 -6.97 -14.96
C LEU A 227 14.89 -5.74 -14.85
N SER A 228 15.44 -4.53 -14.78
CA SER A 228 14.65 -3.29 -14.77
C SER A 228 13.88 -3.07 -16.06
N TRP A 229 14.34 -3.62 -17.19
CA TRP A 229 13.63 -3.59 -18.47
C TRP A 229 12.43 -4.53 -18.54
N PHE A 230 12.25 -5.43 -17.57
CA PHE A 230 11.05 -6.26 -17.45
C PHE A 230 10.00 -5.64 -16.50
N SER A 231 10.28 -4.45 -15.96
CA SER A 231 9.39 -3.73 -15.07
C SER A 231 8.77 -2.50 -15.74
N PRO A 232 7.43 -2.37 -15.75
CA PRO A 232 6.78 -1.12 -16.15
C PRO A 232 7.19 0.10 -15.32
N LEU A 233 7.56 -0.10 -14.05
CA LEU A 233 8.12 0.95 -13.21
C LEU A 233 9.55 1.31 -13.66
N GLY A 234 10.34 0.32 -14.04
CA GLY A 234 11.69 0.53 -14.60
C GLY A 234 11.66 1.30 -15.92
N TRP A 235 10.70 1.05 -16.81
CA TRP A 235 10.53 1.86 -18.04
C TRP A 235 10.32 3.35 -17.74
N SER A 236 9.57 3.65 -16.69
CA SER A 236 9.31 5.04 -16.28
C SER A 236 10.59 5.75 -15.84
N GLN A 237 11.50 5.05 -15.15
CA GLN A 237 12.83 5.56 -14.82
C GLN A 237 13.75 5.66 -16.04
N GLN A 238 13.71 4.68 -16.95
CA GLN A 238 14.55 4.64 -18.15
C GLN A 238 14.22 5.72 -19.19
N LEU A 239 13.10 6.44 -19.03
CA LEU A 239 12.83 7.66 -19.80
C LEU A 239 13.85 8.77 -19.50
N ARG A 240 14.49 8.74 -18.32
CA ARG A 240 15.55 9.67 -17.89
C ARG A 240 15.19 11.17 -18.01
N PRO A 241 14.10 11.63 -17.35
CA PRO A 241 13.77 13.05 -17.36
C PRO A 241 14.92 13.89 -16.78
N PHE A 242 15.30 14.98 -17.45
CA PHE A 242 16.45 15.84 -17.11
C PHE A 242 17.84 15.18 -17.22
N ALA A 243 17.93 14.03 -17.90
CA ALA A 243 19.15 13.24 -18.04
C ALA A 243 19.23 12.55 -19.42
N GLN A 244 19.09 13.35 -20.48
CA GLN A 244 19.01 12.90 -21.88
C GLN A 244 17.84 11.94 -22.11
N GLU A 245 16.67 12.54 -22.31
CA GLU A 245 15.39 11.86 -22.38
C GLU A 245 15.38 10.78 -23.48
N ARG A 246 14.97 9.57 -23.11
CA ARG A 246 14.85 8.42 -24.02
C ARG A 246 13.39 8.23 -24.46
N TRP A 247 12.91 9.13 -25.32
CA TRP A 247 11.51 9.17 -25.76
C TRP A 247 10.96 7.86 -26.32
N TRP A 248 11.81 7.05 -26.98
CA TRP A 248 11.42 5.75 -27.51
C TRP A 248 10.93 4.78 -26.42
N VAL A 249 11.36 4.95 -25.16
CA VAL A 249 10.96 4.08 -24.04
C VAL A 249 9.45 4.14 -23.81
N LEU A 250 8.79 5.25 -24.16
CA LEU A 250 7.32 5.40 -24.08
C LEU A 250 6.55 4.40 -24.96
N VAL A 251 7.19 3.81 -25.97
CA VAL A 251 6.58 2.75 -26.77
C VAL A 251 6.26 1.52 -25.93
N LEU A 252 7.10 1.17 -24.95
CA LEU A 252 6.92 0.00 -24.08
C LEU A 252 5.65 0.08 -23.20
N PRO A 253 5.44 1.14 -22.38
CA PRO A 253 4.21 1.27 -21.60
C PRO A 253 2.97 1.47 -22.49
N ALA A 254 3.10 2.14 -23.65
CA ALA A 254 1.98 2.28 -24.58
C ALA A 254 1.55 0.92 -25.17
N ALA A 255 2.51 0.10 -25.62
CA ALA A 255 2.26 -1.24 -26.13
C ALA A 255 1.69 -2.17 -25.05
N ALA A 256 2.28 -2.17 -23.85
CA ALA A 256 1.80 -2.97 -22.73
C ALA A 256 0.38 -2.57 -22.30
N THR A 257 0.10 -1.27 -22.16
CA THR A 257 -1.23 -0.75 -21.83
C THR A 257 -2.25 -1.18 -22.89
N THR A 258 -1.92 -1.00 -24.17
CA THR A 258 -2.81 -1.39 -25.28
C THR A 258 -3.10 -2.88 -25.27
N ALA A 259 -2.07 -3.72 -25.13
CA ALA A 259 -2.23 -5.18 -25.06
C ALA A 259 -3.11 -5.60 -23.88
N LEU A 260 -2.88 -5.04 -22.69
CA LEU A 260 -3.68 -5.32 -21.49
C LEU A 260 -5.13 -4.86 -21.64
N LEU A 261 -5.37 -3.69 -22.26
CA LEU A 261 -6.73 -3.22 -22.53
C LEU A 261 -7.45 -4.11 -23.55
N VAL A 262 -6.77 -4.54 -24.63
CA VAL A 262 -7.32 -5.50 -25.59
C VAL A 262 -7.74 -6.79 -24.88
N VAL A 263 -6.88 -7.31 -24.01
CA VAL A 263 -7.20 -8.48 -23.18
C VAL A 263 -8.40 -8.17 -22.29
N ALA A 264 -8.41 -7.07 -21.53
CA ALA A 264 -9.50 -6.73 -20.62
C ALA A 264 -10.86 -6.63 -21.35
N TYR A 265 -10.91 -5.95 -22.50
CA TYR A 265 -12.16 -5.84 -23.28
C TYR A 265 -12.55 -7.15 -23.96
N ALA A 266 -11.59 -7.98 -24.40
CA ALA A 266 -11.88 -9.32 -24.90
C ALA A 266 -12.50 -10.21 -23.80
N LEU A 267 -12.01 -10.10 -22.57
CA LEU A 267 -12.55 -10.81 -21.41
C LEU A 267 -13.95 -10.31 -21.04
N VAL A 268 -14.20 -8.99 -20.95
CA VAL A 268 -15.53 -8.42 -20.67
C VAL A 268 -16.59 -8.95 -21.64
N ARG A 269 -16.25 -9.04 -22.94
CA ARG A 269 -17.20 -9.46 -23.97
C ARG A 269 -17.60 -10.93 -23.87
N ARG A 270 -16.73 -11.79 -23.34
CA ARG A 270 -16.96 -13.24 -23.23
C ARG A 270 -17.54 -13.64 -21.88
N ARG A 271 -17.45 -12.76 -20.88
CA ARG A 271 -17.80 -13.03 -19.49
C ARG A 271 -19.28 -12.72 -19.23
N ASP A 272 -19.94 -13.58 -18.47
CA ASP A 272 -21.28 -13.31 -17.92
C ASP A 272 -21.19 -12.51 -16.61
N LEU A 273 -22.26 -11.80 -16.26
CA LEU A 273 -22.36 -11.08 -14.99
C LEU A 273 -22.19 -12.08 -13.83
N ASP A 274 -21.44 -11.69 -12.78
CA ASP A 274 -21.01 -12.52 -11.65
C ASP A 274 -20.11 -13.73 -11.93
N ALA A 275 -19.94 -14.13 -13.20
CA ALA A 275 -19.09 -15.24 -13.58
C ALA A 275 -17.64 -14.81 -13.78
N GLY A 276 -16.81 -14.84 -12.74
CA GLY A 276 -15.35 -14.68 -12.90
C GLY A 276 -14.76 -15.85 -13.70
N LEU A 277 -13.83 -15.56 -14.61
CA LEU A 277 -13.17 -16.56 -15.47
C LEU A 277 -12.30 -17.53 -14.66
N ILE A 278 -11.74 -17.06 -13.54
CA ILE A 278 -11.19 -17.94 -12.53
C ILE A 278 -12.37 -18.52 -11.75
N ALA A 279 -12.74 -19.75 -12.09
CA ALA A 279 -13.77 -20.48 -11.36
C ALA A 279 -13.38 -20.58 -9.88
N GLU A 280 -14.28 -20.17 -8.99
CA GLU A 280 -14.16 -20.54 -7.59
C GLU A 280 -14.32 -22.06 -7.53
N ARG A 281 -13.22 -22.74 -7.19
CA ARG A 281 -13.29 -24.17 -6.91
C ARG A 281 -14.30 -24.34 -5.78
N PRO A 282 -15.38 -25.13 -5.95
CA PRO A 282 -16.21 -25.50 -4.82
C PRO A 282 -15.24 -26.05 -3.77
N GLY A 283 -15.23 -25.42 -2.60
CA GLY A 283 -14.36 -25.87 -1.52
C GLY A 283 -14.61 -27.36 -1.24
N PRO A 284 -13.72 -28.00 -0.47
CA PRO A 284 -13.95 -29.38 -0.05
C PRO A 284 -15.38 -29.58 0.45
N ALA A 285 -16.05 -30.64 -0.02
CA ALA A 285 -17.46 -30.93 0.32
C ALA A 285 -17.68 -31.08 1.84
N THR A 286 -16.63 -31.43 2.56
CA THR A 286 -16.58 -31.45 4.01
C THR A 286 -15.51 -30.48 4.51
N ALA A 287 -15.84 -29.77 5.59
CA ALA A 287 -14.84 -28.97 6.29
C ALA A 287 -13.72 -29.90 6.80
N GLY A 288 -12.47 -29.59 6.48
CA GLY A 288 -11.33 -30.34 7.00
C GLY A 288 -11.29 -30.27 8.54
N ARG A 289 -10.67 -31.26 9.19
CA ARG A 289 -10.62 -31.38 10.67
C ARG A 289 -10.15 -30.14 11.43
N ARG A 290 -9.42 -29.23 10.78
CA ARG A 290 -8.93 -27.96 11.36
C ARG A 290 -9.86 -26.77 11.15
N PHE A 291 -10.95 -26.91 10.40
CA PHE A 291 -11.92 -25.85 10.10
C PHE A 291 -13.18 -25.99 10.96
N THR A 292 -12.99 -25.98 12.28
CA THR A 292 -14.01 -26.35 13.28
C THR A 292 -14.54 -25.18 14.11
N GLY A 293 -14.27 -23.93 13.71
CA GLY A 293 -14.75 -22.77 14.44
C GLY A 293 -14.38 -21.40 13.87
N PRO A 294 -14.80 -20.32 14.56
CA PRO A 294 -14.62 -18.93 14.09
C PRO A 294 -13.15 -18.54 13.93
N THR A 295 -12.24 -19.10 14.73
CA THR A 295 -10.80 -18.86 14.60
C THR A 295 -10.24 -19.40 13.28
N ALA A 296 -10.75 -20.53 12.79
CA ALA A 296 -10.32 -21.08 11.50
C ALA A 296 -10.83 -20.23 10.33
N LEU A 297 -12.04 -19.68 10.46
CA LEU A 297 -12.56 -18.69 9.51
C LEU A 297 -11.72 -17.42 9.52
N ALA A 298 -11.40 -16.89 10.71
CA ALA A 298 -10.53 -15.72 10.86
C ALA A 298 -9.14 -15.96 10.25
N TRP A 299 -8.53 -17.15 10.45
CA TRP A 299 -7.28 -17.51 9.78
C TRP A 299 -7.41 -17.42 8.25
N ARG A 300 -8.48 -17.99 7.68
CA ARG A 300 -8.70 -17.97 6.23
C ARG A 300 -8.83 -16.53 5.69
N GLN A 301 -9.42 -15.62 6.46
CA GLN A 301 -9.55 -14.22 6.11
C GLN A 301 -8.24 -13.44 6.24
N HIS A 302 -7.46 -13.69 7.31
CA HIS A 302 -6.24 -12.94 7.63
C HIS A 302 -4.99 -13.46 6.92
N ARG A 303 -4.88 -14.76 6.63
CA ARG A 303 -3.64 -15.40 6.14
C ARG A 303 -3.02 -14.73 4.92
N ALA A 304 -3.84 -14.24 3.98
CA ALA A 304 -3.34 -13.62 2.76
C ALA A 304 -2.76 -12.23 3.04
N ALA A 305 -3.44 -11.45 3.89
CA ALA A 305 -2.95 -10.15 4.32
C ALA A 305 -1.69 -10.31 5.17
N MET A 306 -1.70 -11.23 6.14
CA MET A 306 -0.54 -11.54 6.98
C MET A 306 0.68 -11.92 6.14
N LEU A 307 0.51 -12.82 5.16
CA LEU A 307 1.59 -13.20 4.25
C LEU A 307 2.10 -12.01 3.45
N ALA A 308 1.21 -11.21 2.86
CA ALA A 308 1.60 -10.05 2.06
C ALA A 308 2.39 -9.01 2.87
N TRP A 309 1.93 -8.71 4.10
CA TRP A 309 2.62 -7.78 4.99
C TRP A 309 3.95 -8.33 5.50
N SER A 310 4.03 -9.61 5.87
CA SER A 310 5.29 -10.24 6.26
C SER A 310 6.30 -10.27 5.12
N VAL A 311 5.87 -10.57 3.89
CA VAL A 311 6.76 -10.53 2.72
C VAL A 311 7.20 -9.10 2.42
N GLY A 312 6.27 -8.13 2.43
CA GLY A 312 6.59 -6.72 2.17
C GLY A 312 7.60 -6.16 3.17
N LEU A 313 7.32 -6.29 4.46
CA LEU A 313 8.22 -5.85 5.53
C LEU A 313 9.53 -6.65 5.52
N GLY A 314 9.49 -7.94 5.20
CA GLY A 314 10.67 -8.77 5.03
C GLY A 314 11.61 -8.28 3.92
N LEU A 315 11.06 -7.93 2.75
CA LEU A 315 11.82 -7.37 1.63
C LEU A 315 12.41 -6.00 1.98
N PHE A 316 11.67 -5.15 2.69
CA PHE A 316 12.21 -3.90 3.24
C PHE A 316 13.32 -4.16 4.27
N GLY A 317 13.18 -5.19 5.11
CA GLY A 317 14.21 -5.61 6.05
C GLY A 317 15.52 -5.98 5.34
N LEU A 318 15.46 -6.82 4.29
CA LEU A 318 16.63 -7.14 3.45
C LEU A 318 17.32 -5.87 2.93
N LEU A 319 16.52 -4.91 2.47
CA LEU A 319 17.02 -3.67 1.90
C LEU A 319 17.75 -2.80 2.94
N ILE A 320 17.17 -2.65 4.14
CA ILE A 320 17.81 -1.92 5.24
C ILE A 320 19.09 -2.61 5.69
N GLY A 321 19.06 -3.94 5.86
CA GLY A 321 20.24 -4.69 6.27
C GLY A 321 21.39 -4.57 5.28
N ASN A 322 21.09 -4.58 3.97
CA ASN A 322 22.08 -4.40 2.92
C ASN A 322 22.64 -2.97 2.84
N THR A 323 21.85 -1.96 3.21
CA THR A 323 22.25 -0.55 3.14
C THR A 323 22.87 -0.03 4.43
N ALA A 324 22.70 -0.70 5.57
CA ALA A 324 23.18 -0.23 6.86
C ALA A 324 24.69 0.07 6.88
N HIS A 325 25.51 -0.79 6.28
CA HIS A 325 26.95 -0.54 6.16
C HIS A 325 27.30 0.55 5.12
N ALA A 326 26.47 0.73 4.10
CA ALA A 326 26.63 1.84 3.16
C ALA A 326 26.39 3.20 3.86
N VAL A 327 25.47 3.26 4.83
CA VAL A 327 25.21 4.49 5.59
C VAL A 327 26.43 4.95 6.36
N THR A 328 27.17 4.04 7.01
CA THR A 328 28.38 4.41 7.78
C THR A 328 29.50 4.90 6.88
N THR A 329 29.73 4.21 5.75
CA THR A 329 30.77 4.57 4.78
C THR A 329 30.46 5.87 4.04
N GLN A 330 29.17 6.18 3.79
CA GLN A 330 28.75 7.35 3.02
C GLN A 330 28.48 8.59 3.87
N PHE A 331 27.91 8.44 5.07
CA PHE A 331 27.49 9.56 5.93
C PHE A 331 28.35 9.72 7.19
N GLY A 332 29.29 8.82 7.47
CA GLY A 332 30.11 8.86 8.68
C GLY A 332 30.87 10.17 8.91
N THR A 333 31.09 10.97 7.87
CA THR A 333 31.74 12.30 7.95
C THR A 333 30.77 13.48 8.06
N ASN A 334 29.45 13.27 7.94
CA ASN A 334 28.43 14.32 8.02
C ASN A 334 27.84 14.37 9.44
N GLU A 335 28.38 15.28 10.26
CA GLU A 335 28.03 15.45 11.67
C GLU A 335 26.51 15.64 11.91
N THR A 336 25.82 16.35 11.02
CA THR A 336 24.38 16.61 11.15
C THR A 336 23.54 15.35 10.95
N VAL A 337 23.87 14.54 9.94
CA VAL A 337 23.17 13.26 9.67
C VAL A 337 23.48 12.25 10.78
N ASN A 338 24.73 12.22 11.23
CA ASN A 338 25.16 11.36 12.32
C ASN A 338 24.40 11.65 13.62
N GLU A 339 24.27 12.92 13.98
CA GLU A 339 23.54 13.34 15.18
C GLU A 339 22.04 13.01 15.07
N MET A 340 21.42 13.20 13.89
CA MET A 340 20.01 12.83 13.67
C MET A 340 19.78 11.32 13.85
N ILE A 341 20.62 10.49 13.22
CA ILE A 341 20.51 9.03 13.30
C ILE A 341 20.75 8.55 14.73
N ARG A 342 21.74 9.12 15.44
CA ARG A 342 22.05 8.74 16.83
C ARG A 342 20.97 9.14 17.81
N ARG A 343 20.35 10.33 17.67
CA ARG A 343 19.19 10.74 18.49
C ARG A 343 18.03 9.77 18.34
N GLY A 344 17.80 9.34 17.12
CA GLY A 344 16.77 8.37 16.77
C GLY A 344 17.01 6.97 17.32
N GLY A 345 18.19 6.42 17.02
CA GLY A 345 18.52 5.02 17.23
C GLY A 345 19.26 4.70 18.53
N GLY A 346 19.72 5.70 19.28
CA GLY A 346 20.32 5.53 20.62
C GLY A 346 21.70 4.87 20.67
N GLY A 347 22.21 4.32 19.56
CA GLY A 347 23.51 3.67 19.46
C GLY A 347 24.69 4.61 19.22
N ALA A 348 25.89 4.17 19.62
CA ALA A 348 27.15 4.86 19.30
C ALA A 348 27.59 4.60 17.85
N ALA A 349 27.30 3.39 17.33
CA ALA A 349 27.58 3.02 15.95
C ALA A 349 26.42 3.45 15.03
N LEU A 350 26.77 4.06 13.89
CA LEU A 350 25.82 4.67 12.96
C LEU A 350 24.95 3.65 12.21
N ASP A 351 25.49 2.47 11.91
CA ASP A 351 24.77 1.35 11.30
C ASP A 351 23.70 0.81 12.25
N GLN A 352 24.05 0.55 13.50
CA GLN A 352 23.10 0.08 14.52
C GLN A 352 22.00 1.10 14.78
N ALA A 353 22.36 2.38 14.90
CA ALA A 353 21.38 3.45 15.09
C ALA A 353 20.45 3.60 13.85
N TYR A 354 20.98 3.46 12.64
CA TYR A 354 20.19 3.45 11.40
C TYR A 354 19.21 2.27 11.36
N ILE A 355 19.67 1.06 11.71
CA ILE A 355 18.81 -0.13 11.80
C ILE A 355 17.71 0.08 12.85
N ALA A 356 18.05 0.61 14.03
CA ALA A 356 17.10 0.84 15.11
C ALA A 356 15.96 1.79 14.69
N VAL A 357 16.30 2.92 14.05
CA VAL A 357 15.29 3.87 13.53
C VAL A 357 14.43 3.22 12.45
N SER A 358 15.06 2.52 11.51
CA SER A 358 14.36 1.85 10.41
C SER A 358 13.36 0.79 10.92
N LEU A 359 13.74 0.01 11.94
CA LEU A 359 12.84 -0.96 12.57
C LEU A 359 11.67 -0.29 13.29
N GLY A 360 11.88 0.89 13.89
CA GLY A 360 10.81 1.72 14.45
C GLY A 360 9.82 2.18 13.39
N GLU A 361 10.30 2.65 12.23
CA GLU A 361 9.44 3.03 11.10
C GLU A 361 8.63 1.83 10.56
N PHE A 362 9.27 0.67 10.42
CA PHE A 362 8.61 -0.55 9.97
C PHE A 362 7.57 -1.06 10.96
N ALA A 363 7.75 -0.80 12.26
CA ALA A 363 6.75 -1.08 13.27
C ALA A 363 5.50 -0.19 13.13
N LEU A 364 5.63 1.06 12.68
CA LEU A 364 4.48 1.91 12.34
C LEU A 364 3.69 1.33 11.16
N PHE A 365 4.38 0.80 10.14
CA PHE A 365 3.72 0.09 9.04
C PHE A 365 3.05 -1.21 9.50
N ALA A 366 3.69 -1.99 10.38
CA ALA A 366 3.08 -3.17 10.99
C ALA A 366 1.84 -2.81 11.84
N THR A 367 1.81 -1.61 12.43
CA THR A 367 0.65 -1.09 13.15
C THR A 367 -0.53 -0.82 12.21
N ALA A 368 -0.29 -0.35 10.99
CA ALA A 368 -1.34 -0.20 9.98
C ALA A 368 -1.97 -1.55 9.60
N TYR A 369 -1.17 -2.62 9.50
CA TYR A 369 -1.69 -3.98 9.36
C TYR A 369 -2.57 -4.38 10.56
N ALA A 370 -2.08 -4.15 11.78
CA ALA A 370 -2.78 -4.56 12.99
C ALA A 370 -4.14 -3.85 13.13
N ILE A 371 -4.20 -2.54 12.84
CA ILE A 371 -5.45 -1.77 12.77
C ILE A 371 -6.38 -2.35 11.70
N SER A 372 -5.87 -2.62 10.49
CA SER A 372 -6.66 -3.21 9.41
C SER A 372 -7.24 -4.57 9.80
N ALA A 373 -6.47 -5.39 10.53
CA ALA A 373 -6.89 -6.70 11.00
C ALA A 373 -8.00 -6.60 12.06
N VAL A 374 -7.91 -5.64 12.99
CA VAL A 374 -8.99 -5.37 13.97
C VAL A 374 -10.24 -4.84 13.26
N LEU A 375 -10.10 -3.89 12.33
CA LEU A 375 -11.22 -3.31 11.60
C LEU A 375 -11.91 -4.29 10.66
N GLN A 376 -11.34 -5.48 10.41
CA GLN A 376 -12.09 -6.56 9.77
C GLN A 376 -13.35 -6.91 10.58
N LEU A 377 -13.31 -6.88 11.92
CA LEU A 377 -14.49 -7.07 12.77
C LEU A 377 -15.58 -6.04 12.47
N HIS A 378 -15.20 -4.77 12.34
CA HIS A 378 -16.11 -3.69 11.97
C HIS A 378 -16.70 -3.91 10.57
N SER A 379 -15.89 -4.34 9.60
CA SER A 379 -16.38 -4.61 8.25
C SER A 379 -17.34 -5.80 8.18
N GLU A 380 -17.14 -6.83 8.99
CA GLU A 380 -18.04 -7.98 9.06
C GLU A 380 -19.37 -7.63 9.73
N GLU A 381 -19.36 -6.70 10.69
CA GLU A 381 -20.56 -6.15 11.32
C GLU A 381 -21.35 -5.26 10.34
N GLU A 382 -20.71 -4.29 9.70
CA GLU A 382 -21.36 -3.39 8.72
C GLU A 382 -21.88 -4.13 7.47
N ALA A 383 -21.31 -5.29 7.14
CA ALA A 383 -21.77 -6.16 6.06
C ALA A 383 -22.86 -7.16 6.48
N THR A 384 -23.41 -7.03 7.70
CA THR A 384 -24.42 -7.91 8.33
C THR A 384 -24.04 -9.40 8.41
N ARG A 385 -22.76 -9.73 8.18
CA ARG A 385 -22.23 -11.11 8.24
C ARG A 385 -22.03 -11.56 9.68
N ALA A 386 -21.68 -10.62 10.56
CA ALA A 386 -21.53 -10.88 11.98
C ALA A 386 -22.83 -11.39 12.61
N GLU A 387 -23.99 -10.84 12.22
CA GLU A 387 -25.30 -11.25 12.75
C GLU A 387 -25.63 -12.71 12.42
N THR A 388 -25.39 -13.13 11.18
CA THR A 388 -25.61 -14.51 10.74
C THR A 388 -24.72 -15.51 11.49
N LEU A 389 -23.49 -15.13 11.82
CA LEU A 389 -22.59 -16.00 12.58
C LEU A 389 -22.94 -16.03 14.07
N LEU A 390 -23.30 -14.89 14.65
CA LEU A 390 -23.59 -14.74 16.08
C LEU A 390 -25.00 -15.25 16.45
N SER A 391 -25.88 -15.50 15.47
CA SER A 391 -27.14 -16.23 15.68
C SER A 391 -26.95 -17.74 15.85
N THR A 392 -25.75 -18.27 15.53
CA THR A 392 -25.39 -19.67 15.78
C THR A 392 -24.88 -19.86 17.23
N ALA A 393 -24.42 -21.07 17.58
CA ALA A 393 -23.80 -21.35 18.88
C ALA A 393 -22.43 -20.64 19.11
N THR A 394 -22.05 -19.69 18.25
CA THR A 394 -20.77 -18.97 18.34
C THR A 394 -20.90 -17.74 19.24
N GLY A 395 -20.25 -17.76 20.40
CA GLY A 395 -20.23 -16.60 21.30
C GLY A 395 -19.43 -15.40 20.73
N ARG A 396 -19.87 -14.18 21.06
CA ARG A 396 -19.25 -12.90 20.67
C ARG A 396 -17.75 -12.81 20.98
N THR A 397 -17.34 -13.24 22.17
CA THR A 397 -15.94 -13.21 22.60
C THR A 397 -15.08 -14.20 21.82
N ARG A 398 -15.62 -15.38 21.50
CA ARG A 398 -14.92 -16.40 20.71
C ARG A 398 -14.73 -15.93 19.27
N TRP A 399 -15.73 -15.26 18.70
CA TRP A 399 -15.63 -14.64 17.37
C TRP A 399 -14.60 -13.51 17.35
N ALA A 400 -14.75 -12.50 18.22
CA ALA A 400 -13.82 -11.37 18.30
C ALA A 400 -12.38 -11.83 18.61
N GLY A 401 -12.21 -12.74 19.56
CA GLY A 401 -10.92 -13.33 19.92
C GLY A 401 -10.23 -14.04 18.76
N GLY A 402 -11.01 -14.65 17.85
CA GLY A 402 -10.48 -15.26 16.63
C GLY A 402 -9.81 -14.25 15.69
N HIS A 403 -10.36 -13.04 15.55
CA HIS A 403 -9.74 -11.97 14.74
C HIS A 403 -8.61 -11.27 15.49
N VAL A 404 -8.81 -10.97 16.78
CA VAL A 404 -7.80 -10.33 17.64
C VAL A 404 -6.51 -11.16 17.68
N LEU A 405 -6.61 -12.49 17.72
CA LEU A 405 -5.43 -13.37 17.66
C LEU A 405 -4.54 -13.04 16.45
N PHE A 406 -5.10 -12.87 15.26
CA PHE A 406 -4.33 -12.55 14.05
C PHE A 406 -3.95 -11.08 13.94
N ALA A 407 -4.69 -10.19 14.60
CA ALA A 407 -4.30 -8.78 14.74
C ALA A 407 -3.08 -8.60 15.66
N LEU A 408 -2.86 -9.50 16.63
CA LEU A 408 -1.68 -9.52 17.49
C LEU A 408 -0.53 -10.34 16.89
N LEU A 409 -0.83 -11.55 16.40
CA LEU A 409 0.16 -12.47 15.84
C LEU A 409 0.72 -11.96 14.51
N GLY A 410 -0.10 -11.40 13.64
CA GLY A 410 0.33 -10.97 12.32
C GLY A 410 1.41 -9.88 12.33
N PRO A 411 1.28 -8.75 13.07
CA PRO A 411 2.38 -7.79 13.15
C PRO A 411 3.61 -8.38 13.85
N ALA A 412 3.46 -9.27 14.83
CA ALA A 412 4.59 -9.92 15.49
C ALA A 412 5.38 -10.80 14.52
N VAL A 413 4.69 -11.61 13.70
CA VAL A 413 5.32 -12.41 12.63
C VAL A 413 5.96 -11.50 11.58
N ALA A 414 5.29 -10.43 11.16
CA ALA A 414 5.82 -9.52 10.16
C ALA A 414 7.09 -8.81 10.64
N MET A 415 7.12 -8.36 11.90
CA MET A 415 8.32 -7.78 12.53
C MET A 415 9.42 -8.82 12.72
N ALA A 416 9.09 -10.06 13.10
CA ALA A 416 10.08 -11.14 13.20
C ALA A 416 10.74 -11.44 11.85
N VAL A 417 9.94 -11.53 10.77
CA VAL A 417 10.45 -11.73 9.41
C VAL A 417 11.29 -10.53 8.97
N CYS A 418 10.84 -9.30 9.24
CA CYS A 418 11.59 -8.09 8.97
C CYS A 418 12.95 -8.10 9.66
N GLY A 419 12.99 -8.27 10.99
CA GLY A 419 14.23 -8.28 11.76
C GLY A 419 15.17 -9.42 11.39
N ALA A 420 14.64 -10.61 11.12
CA ALA A 420 15.46 -11.75 10.66
C ALA A 420 16.12 -11.47 9.31
N LEU A 421 15.38 -10.88 8.36
CA LEU A 421 15.92 -10.56 7.04
C LEU A 421 16.86 -9.35 7.05
N THR A 422 16.57 -8.33 7.86
CA THR A 422 17.52 -7.23 8.15
C THR A 422 18.81 -7.79 8.73
N GLY A 423 18.71 -8.64 9.75
CA GLY A 423 19.88 -9.20 10.43
C GLY A 423 20.70 -10.15 9.57
N LEU A 424 20.05 -10.92 8.70
CA LEU A 424 20.74 -11.75 7.71
C LEU A 424 21.55 -10.88 6.74
N ALA A 425 20.92 -9.86 6.14
CA ALA A 425 21.59 -9.01 5.17
C ALA A 425 22.70 -8.17 5.80
N TYR A 426 22.45 -7.58 6.98
CA TYR A 426 23.45 -6.81 7.72
C TYR A 426 24.60 -7.68 8.20
N GLY A 427 24.31 -8.83 8.79
CA GLY A 427 25.31 -9.77 9.29
C GLY A 427 26.22 -10.32 8.18
N LEU A 428 25.69 -10.55 6.97
CA LEU A 428 26.49 -10.87 5.80
C LEU A 428 27.44 -9.73 5.40
N ALA A 429 27.00 -8.47 5.54
CA ALA A 429 27.81 -7.30 5.20
C ALA A 429 28.97 -7.06 6.18
N ILE A 430 28.77 -7.33 7.48
CA ILE A 430 29.81 -7.18 8.52
C ILE A 430 30.64 -8.44 8.77
N GLY A 431 30.28 -9.58 8.14
CA GLY A 431 30.95 -10.85 8.32
C GLY A 431 30.56 -11.63 9.59
N ASP A 432 29.54 -11.18 10.34
CA ASP A 432 28.97 -11.87 11.51
C ASP A 432 27.44 -11.95 11.40
N VAL A 433 26.96 -13.08 10.84
CA VAL A 433 25.54 -13.36 10.65
C VAL A 433 24.81 -13.60 11.98
N ALA A 434 25.49 -14.18 12.97
CA ALA A 434 24.88 -14.50 14.26
C ALA A 434 24.60 -13.22 15.05
N GLU A 435 25.56 -12.30 15.06
CA GLU A 435 25.39 -10.97 15.64
C GLU A 435 24.31 -10.17 14.92
N GLY A 436 24.38 -10.06 13.59
CA GLY A 436 23.39 -9.31 12.80
C GLY A 436 21.96 -9.80 13.02
N LEU A 437 21.75 -11.13 13.05
CA LEU A 437 20.45 -11.74 13.37
C LEU A 437 19.99 -11.43 14.80
N ARG A 438 20.86 -11.62 15.80
CA ARG A 438 20.52 -11.36 17.21
C ARG A 438 20.10 -9.91 17.43
N GLU A 439 20.88 -8.98 16.89
CA GLU A 439 20.66 -7.54 17.03
C GLU A 439 19.40 -7.06 16.33
N SER A 440 19.23 -7.43 15.06
CA SER A 440 18.09 -6.96 14.25
C SER A 440 16.78 -7.63 14.65
N LEU A 441 16.80 -8.93 14.99
CA LEU A 441 15.61 -9.63 15.48
C LEU A 441 15.20 -9.11 16.86
N GLY A 442 16.17 -8.88 17.76
CA GLY A 442 15.93 -8.25 19.05
C GLY A 442 15.32 -6.86 18.91
N GLY A 443 15.91 -6.01 18.06
CA GLY A 443 15.38 -4.68 17.75
C GLY A 443 13.97 -4.70 17.19
N ALA A 444 13.67 -5.63 16.29
CA ALA A 444 12.35 -5.73 15.66
C ALA A 444 11.27 -6.23 16.63
N LEU A 445 11.58 -7.23 17.46
CA LEU A 445 10.63 -7.81 18.40
C LEU A 445 10.33 -6.88 19.58
N VAL A 446 11.28 -6.03 19.97
CA VAL A 446 11.07 -4.99 20.99
C VAL A 446 10.02 -3.96 20.59
N GLN A 447 9.75 -3.79 19.29
CA GLN A 447 8.69 -2.89 18.79
C GLN A 447 7.27 -3.44 18.94
N VAL A 448 7.11 -4.76 19.11
CA VAL A 448 5.79 -5.44 19.10
C VAL A 448 4.83 -4.97 20.21
N PRO A 449 5.25 -4.75 21.47
CA PRO A 449 4.38 -4.24 22.52
C PRO A 449 3.71 -2.90 22.18
N ALA A 450 4.46 -1.96 21.56
CA ALA A 450 3.91 -0.67 21.14
C ALA A 450 2.84 -0.84 20.05
N ILE A 451 3.07 -1.74 19.08
CA ILE A 451 2.06 -2.11 18.07
C ILE A 451 0.79 -2.65 18.75
N TRP A 452 0.94 -3.50 19.76
CA TRP A 452 -0.19 -4.09 20.48
C TRP A 452 -0.99 -3.08 21.29
N VAL A 453 -0.37 -2.02 21.83
CA VAL A 453 -1.11 -0.92 22.48
C VAL A 453 -2.07 -0.26 21.49
N ILE A 454 -1.59 0.08 20.28
CA ILE A 454 -2.44 0.70 19.25
C ILE A 454 -3.50 -0.27 18.73
N THR A 455 -3.15 -1.55 18.58
CA THR A 455 -4.09 -2.63 18.22
C THR A 455 -5.22 -2.74 19.26
N ALA A 456 -4.86 -2.69 20.55
CA ALA A 456 -5.78 -2.75 21.66
C ALA A 456 -6.67 -1.50 21.74
N ALA A 457 -6.11 -0.31 21.47
CA ALA A 457 -6.88 0.93 21.35
C ALA A 457 -7.91 0.86 20.21
N ALA A 458 -7.52 0.33 19.04
CA ALA A 458 -8.45 0.09 17.93
C ALA A 458 -9.58 -0.88 18.31
N MET A 459 -9.24 -1.95 19.05
CA MET A 459 -10.23 -2.91 19.56
C MET A 459 -11.16 -2.26 20.60
N LEU A 460 -10.65 -1.38 21.44
CA LEU A 460 -11.46 -0.62 22.40
C LEU A 460 -12.43 0.34 21.68
N LEU A 461 -11.97 1.07 20.66
CA LEU A 461 -12.81 1.94 19.85
C LEU A 461 -13.93 1.14 19.16
N PHE A 462 -13.58 0.02 18.52
CA PHE A 462 -14.56 -0.87 17.90
C PHE A 462 -15.55 -1.46 18.92
N GLY A 463 -15.04 -1.90 20.08
CA GLY A 463 -15.82 -2.57 21.10
C GLY A 463 -16.76 -1.63 21.85
N ALA A 464 -16.35 -0.40 22.13
CA ALA A 464 -17.13 0.57 22.89
C ALA A 464 -17.98 1.49 22.01
N VAL A 465 -17.43 1.99 20.90
CA VAL A 465 -18.09 3.01 20.06
C VAL A 465 -17.85 2.71 18.57
N PRO A 466 -18.50 1.67 17.99
CA PRO A 466 -18.24 1.18 16.64
C PRO A 466 -18.29 2.24 15.52
N ARG A 467 -19.10 3.30 15.65
CA ARG A 467 -19.11 4.45 14.70
C ARG A 467 -17.74 5.12 14.54
N PHE A 468 -16.90 5.05 15.57
CA PHE A 468 -15.57 5.64 15.58
C PHE A 468 -14.47 4.59 15.47
N ALA A 469 -14.78 3.35 15.09
CA ALA A 469 -13.77 2.31 14.92
C ALA A 469 -12.68 2.77 13.92
N THR A 470 -13.09 3.42 12.82
CA THR A 470 -12.16 3.97 11.81
C THR A 470 -11.28 5.12 12.33
N ALA A 471 -11.61 5.74 13.47
CA ALA A 471 -10.76 6.75 14.11
C ALA A 471 -9.43 6.18 14.61
N ALA A 472 -9.28 4.85 14.69
CA ALA A 472 -7.98 4.21 14.91
C ALA A 472 -6.90 4.67 13.90
N TRP A 473 -7.28 5.02 12.66
CA TRP A 473 -6.35 5.59 11.68
C TRP A 473 -5.87 7.00 12.06
N VAL A 474 -6.71 7.79 12.73
CA VAL A 474 -6.31 9.10 13.27
C VAL A 474 -5.31 8.91 14.41
N VAL A 475 -5.54 7.92 15.27
CA VAL A 475 -4.59 7.55 16.34
C VAL A 475 -3.23 7.18 15.74
N LEU A 476 -3.20 6.34 14.69
CA LEU A 476 -1.96 6.02 13.99
C LEU A 476 -1.31 7.26 13.37
N GLY A 477 -2.08 8.10 12.68
CA GLY A 477 -1.56 9.34 12.08
C GLY A 477 -0.94 10.27 13.12
N PHE A 478 -1.55 10.39 14.29
CA PHE A 478 -1.02 11.14 15.42
C PHE A 478 0.29 10.54 15.95
N VAL A 479 0.35 9.22 16.15
CA VAL A 479 1.56 8.50 16.60
C VAL A 479 2.70 8.64 15.59
N VAL A 480 2.42 8.50 14.29
CA VAL A 480 3.40 8.70 13.22
C VAL A 480 3.91 10.14 13.22
N THR A 481 3.00 11.12 13.41
CA THR A 481 3.37 12.54 13.48
C THR A 481 4.29 12.81 14.66
N LEU A 482 3.97 12.29 15.85
CA LEU A 482 4.83 12.41 17.02
C LEU A 482 6.17 11.69 16.86
N PHE A 483 6.16 10.52 16.23
CA PHE A 483 7.38 9.78 15.90
C PHE A 483 8.29 10.65 15.05
N ILE A 484 7.83 11.09 13.87
CA ILE A 484 8.60 11.93 12.93
C ILE A 484 9.00 13.24 13.60
N ALA A 485 8.06 13.95 14.21
CA ALA A 485 8.33 15.24 14.83
C ALA A 485 9.33 15.13 15.97
N GLY A 486 9.35 14.03 16.74
CA GLY A 486 10.37 13.78 17.76
C GLY A 486 11.81 13.74 17.23
N PHE A 487 12.02 13.45 15.94
CA PHE A 487 13.35 13.53 15.31
C PHE A 487 13.73 14.95 14.88
N PHE A 488 12.75 15.72 14.37
CA PHE A 488 13.01 16.97 13.65
C PHE A 488 12.70 18.24 14.45
N VAL A 489 11.78 18.15 15.42
CA VAL A 489 11.23 19.27 16.16
C VAL A 489 11.37 18.94 17.64
N GLY A 490 12.00 19.82 18.42
CA GLY A 490 12.11 19.67 19.88
C GLY A 490 10.74 19.82 20.56
N LEU A 491 9.90 18.79 20.47
CA LEU A 491 8.57 18.77 21.06
C LEU A 491 8.63 18.66 22.59
N PRO A 492 7.63 19.20 23.30
CA PRO A 492 7.46 18.96 24.73
C PRO A 492 7.42 17.46 25.05
N GLN A 493 8.15 17.04 26.09
CA GLN A 493 8.24 15.65 26.50
C GLN A 493 6.87 15.02 26.77
N SER A 494 5.93 15.78 27.35
CA SER A 494 4.57 15.32 27.62
C SER A 494 3.80 14.88 26.36
N LEU A 495 4.12 15.46 25.19
CA LEU A 495 3.54 15.02 23.92
C LEU A 495 4.25 13.77 23.39
N LEU A 496 5.57 13.68 23.53
CA LEU A 496 6.34 12.50 23.13
C LEU A 496 5.98 11.27 23.97
N ASP A 497 5.70 11.45 25.25
CA ASP A 497 5.29 10.38 26.17
C ASP A 497 3.94 9.76 25.80
N LEU A 498 3.12 10.42 24.97
CA LEU A 498 1.89 9.82 24.42
C LEU A 498 2.17 8.78 23.34
N ASN A 499 3.38 8.77 22.75
CA ASN A 499 3.76 7.83 21.73
C ASN A 499 4.27 6.52 22.36
N PRO A 500 3.58 5.37 22.19
CA PRO A 500 4.03 4.10 22.75
C PRO A 500 5.43 3.67 22.27
N PHE A 501 5.83 4.09 21.06
CA PHE A 501 7.14 3.78 20.48
C PHE A 501 8.28 4.57 21.14
N ALA A 502 7.99 5.70 21.80
CA ALA A 502 9.02 6.52 22.45
C ALA A 502 9.58 5.86 23.72
N HIS A 503 8.83 4.95 24.35
CA HIS A 503 9.21 4.29 25.60
C HIS A 503 10.08 3.05 25.41
N LEU A 504 10.19 2.55 24.19
CA LEU A 504 10.87 1.29 23.92
C LEU A 504 12.39 1.42 23.94
N PRO A 505 13.12 0.38 24.38
CA PRO A 505 14.56 0.32 24.22
C PRO A 505 14.95 0.50 22.75
N LYS A 506 15.91 1.40 22.51
CA LYS A 506 16.41 1.70 21.15
C LYS A 506 17.43 0.64 20.72
N LEU A 507 16.93 -0.51 20.27
CA LEU A 507 17.76 -1.62 19.81
C LEU A 507 17.75 -1.72 18.27
N PRO A 508 18.88 -2.10 17.64
CA PRO A 508 20.18 -2.42 18.26
C PRO A 508 21.01 -1.18 18.66
N GLY A 509 22.04 -1.38 19.50
CA GLY A 509 22.99 -0.34 19.91
C GLY A 509 22.65 0.42 21.20
N GLY A 510 21.39 0.41 21.64
CA GLY A 510 20.96 0.95 22.95
C GLY A 510 20.96 -0.09 24.08
N GLN A 511 20.74 0.37 25.31
CA GLN A 511 20.62 -0.50 26.48
C GLN A 511 19.24 -1.16 26.51
N PHE A 512 19.21 -2.46 26.83
CA PHE A 512 17.96 -3.19 27.00
C PHE A 512 17.36 -2.92 28.39
N GLU A 513 16.12 -2.42 28.41
CA GLU A 513 15.35 -2.24 29.62
C GLU A 513 14.03 -3.01 29.53
N LEU A 514 13.77 -3.88 30.51
CA LEU A 514 12.56 -4.71 30.53
C LEU A 514 11.31 -3.94 31.00
N ALA A 515 11.50 -2.93 31.86
CA ALA A 515 10.38 -2.24 32.52
C ALA A 515 9.41 -1.55 31.54
N PRO A 516 9.86 -0.80 30.51
CA PRO A 516 8.94 -0.16 29.56
C PRO A 516 8.13 -1.18 28.74
N ILE A 517 8.76 -2.30 28.37
CA ILE A 517 8.11 -3.41 27.65
C ILE A 517 6.96 -3.97 28.47
N VAL A 518 7.19 -4.26 29.76
CA VAL A 518 6.16 -4.80 30.65
C VAL A 518 4.99 -3.82 30.81
N TRP A 519 5.27 -2.54 31.00
CA TRP A 519 4.21 -1.52 31.11
C TRP A 519 3.37 -1.41 29.84
N LEU A 520 3.97 -1.42 28.66
CA LEU A 520 3.23 -1.41 27.40
C LEU A 520 2.35 -2.66 27.23
N LEU A 521 2.85 -3.84 27.63
CA LEU A 521 2.06 -5.07 27.61
C LEU A 521 0.86 -5.02 28.57
N VAL A 522 1.04 -4.46 29.77
CA VAL A 522 -0.04 -4.24 30.74
C VAL A 522 -1.10 -3.30 30.17
N VAL A 523 -0.69 -2.17 29.59
CA VAL A 523 -1.60 -1.21 28.94
C VAL A 523 -2.34 -1.87 27.78
N ALA A 524 -1.65 -2.60 26.91
CA ALA A 524 -2.26 -3.33 25.80
C ALA A 524 -3.29 -4.36 26.30
N ALA A 525 -2.97 -5.13 27.33
CA ALA A 525 -3.88 -6.10 27.92
C ALA A 525 -5.13 -5.43 28.53
N ALA A 526 -4.96 -4.31 29.24
CA ALA A 526 -6.06 -3.56 29.83
C ALA A 526 -7.01 -2.98 28.77
N LEU A 527 -6.47 -2.32 27.73
CA LEU A 527 -7.24 -1.77 26.63
C LEU A 527 -7.97 -2.86 25.83
N LEU A 528 -7.29 -3.98 25.57
CA LEU A 528 -7.85 -5.09 24.80
C LEU A 528 -8.96 -5.80 25.58
N GLY A 529 -8.75 -6.04 26.88
CA GLY A 529 -9.76 -6.57 27.79
C GLY A 529 -10.98 -5.65 27.87
N GLY A 530 -10.76 -4.34 28.01
CA GLY A 530 -11.81 -3.32 27.96
C GLY A 530 -12.62 -3.35 26.67
N GLY A 531 -11.95 -3.44 25.52
CA GLY A 531 -12.60 -3.52 24.21
C GLY A 531 -13.42 -4.79 24.02
N LEU A 532 -12.93 -5.95 24.47
CA LEU A 532 -13.67 -7.21 24.41
C LEU A 532 -14.87 -7.22 25.36
N VAL A 533 -14.74 -6.66 26.57
CA VAL A 533 -15.85 -6.52 27.52
C VAL A 533 -16.91 -5.57 26.99
N ALA A 534 -16.51 -4.42 26.42
CA ALA A 534 -17.42 -3.47 25.80
C ALA A 534 -18.17 -4.10 24.62
N PHE A 535 -17.46 -4.81 23.74
CA PHE A 535 -18.06 -5.52 22.62
C PHE A 535 -19.08 -6.58 23.08
N ARG A 536 -18.77 -7.31 24.15
CA ARG A 536 -19.68 -8.32 24.71
C ARG A 536 -20.99 -7.70 25.19
N ARG A 537 -20.95 -6.50 25.76
CA ARG A 537 -22.10 -5.83 26.38
C ARG A 537 -22.93 -4.96 25.43
N ARG A 538 -22.35 -4.44 24.35
CA ARG A 538 -23.08 -3.58 23.40
C ARG A 538 -23.96 -4.38 22.45
N ASP A 539 -24.99 -3.74 21.90
CA ASP A 539 -25.78 -4.31 20.81
C ASP A 539 -25.01 -4.28 19.47
N LEU A 540 -25.39 -5.21 18.59
CA LEU A 540 -24.90 -5.25 17.21
C LEU A 540 -25.66 -4.20 16.39
N ARG A 541 -25.02 -3.72 15.33
CA ARG A 541 -25.58 -2.72 14.41
C ARG A 541 -26.30 -3.32 13.23
#